data_AF-A0A843E9R8-F1
#
_entry.id   AF-A0A843E9R8-F1
#
_cell.length_a   1.000
_cell.length_b   1.000
_cell.length_c   1.000
_cell.angle_alpha   90.00
_cell.angle_beta   90.00
_cell.angle_gamma   90.00
#
_symmetry.space_group_name_H-M   'P 1'
#
loop_
_entity.id
_entity.type
_entity.pdbx_description
1 polymer ?
#
loop_
_entity_poly.entity_id
_entity_poly.type
_entity_poly.pdbx_seq_one_letter_code
_entity_poly.pdbx_strand_id
1 'polypeptide(L)'
;MAYKRQFYPGDSIPAKNRRKYMDPKVKLKKLRTVAMDDVIRIMGHRNPGEEYKSIHPPIEEGKEPDCPIRQLVTPIEGAAKGDRVRYIQFTDSVFFAPISPYQRAWMYLSRYRGLDTGTLSGRQIIEMRERTLEV
;
A
#
# COMPACT_ATOMS: atom_id res chain seq x y z
N MET A 1 -3.11 27.83 13.76
CA MET A 1 -4.19 26.82 13.54
C MET A 1 -3.57 25.59 12.90
N ALA A 2 -3.97 24.38 13.31
CA ALA A 2 -3.52 23.16 12.64
C ALA A 2 -4.22 23.01 11.28
N TYR A 3 -3.48 22.59 10.25
CA TYR A 3 -4.03 22.41 8.89
C TYR A 3 -5.04 21.25 8.86
N LYS A 4 -6.26 21.51 8.38
CA LYS A 4 -7.30 20.50 8.16
C LYS A 4 -7.34 20.11 6.68
N ARG A 5 -6.82 18.93 6.36
CA ARG A 5 -6.86 18.37 4.99
C ARG A 5 -8.30 18.21 4.50
N GLN A 6 -8.57 18.69 3.28
CA GLN A 6 -9.90 18.61 2.64
C GLN A 6 -10.04 17.43 1.65
N PHE A 7 -8.92 16.80 1.27
CA PHE A 7 -8.78 15.63 0.38
C PHE A 7 -9.23 15.82 -1.07
N TYR A 8 -10.51 16.09 -1.33
CA TYR A 8 -11.08 16.13 -2.69
C TYR A 8 -12.31 17.05 -2.77
N PRO A 9 -12.48 17.88 -3.83
CA PRO A 9 -13.61 18.80 -3.96
C PRO A 9 -14.94 18.11 -4.34
N GLY A 10 -16.06 18.84 -4.23
CA GLY A 10 -17.38 18.45 -4.74
C GLY A 10 -18.35 17.87 -3.70
N ASP A 11 -19.65 18.04 -3.95
CA ASP A 11 -20.72 17.74 -2.98
C ASP A 11 -21.55 16.48 -3.29
N SER A 12 -21.28 15.84 -4.43
CA SER A 12 -21.92 14.61 -4.84
C SER A 12 -21.52 13.41 -3.96
N ILE A 13 -22.32 12.34 -4.00
CA ILE A 13 -22.01 11.09 -3.29
C ILE A 13 -20.65 10.51 -3.74
N PRO A 14 -20.30 10.44 -5.03
CA PRO A 14 -18.97 10.02 -5.46
C PRO A 14 -17.83 10.87 -4.88
N ALA A 15 -17.98 12.19 -4.81
CA ALA A 15 -16.96 13.08 -4.24
C ALA A 15 -16.77 12.82 -2.72
N LYS A 16 -17.88 12.62 -1.99
CA LYS A 16 -17.84 12.21 -0.57
C LYS A 16 -17.14 10.86 -0.38
N ASN A 17 -17.38 9.89 -1.28
CA ASN A 17 -16.70 8.59 -1.24
C ASN A 17 -15.19 8.71 -1.52
N ARG A 18 -14.77 9.55 -2.47
CA ARG A 18 -13.34 9.83 -2.72
C ARG A 18 -12.63 10.36 -1.47
N ARG A 19 -13.24 11.33 -0.77
CA ARG A 19 -12.72 11.84 0.52
C ARG A 19 -12.63 10.73 1.56
N LYS A 20 -13.68 9.89 1.66
CA LYS A 20 -13.72 8.74 2.58
C LYS A 20 -12.57 7.77 2.34
N TYR A 21 -12.25 7.45 1.08
CA TYR A 21 -11.13 6.57 0.77
C TYR A 21 -9.79 7.21 1.12
N MET A 22 -9.59 8.50 0.87
CA MET A 22 -8.30 9.16 1.15
C MET A 22 -8.04 9.45 2.63
N ASP A 23 -9.09 9.62 3.45
CA ASP A 23 -8.92 10.05 4.85
C ASP A 23 -8.46 8.91 5.78
N PRO A 24 -7.20 8.89 6.26
CA PRO A 24 -6.69 7.83 7.14
C PRO A 24 -7.47 7.70 8.45
N LYS A 25 -8.21 8.74 8.88
CA LYS A 25 -9.05 8.71 10.08
C LYS A 25 -10.34 7.92 9.88
N VAL A 26 -10.77 7.72 8.63
CA VAL A 26 -11.95 6.92 8.35
C VAL A 26 -11.57 5.44 8.25
N LYS A 27 -12.19 4.63 9.12
CA LYS A 27 -12.08 3.16 9.07
C LYS A 27 -12.91 2.62 7.90
N LEU A 28 -12.27 1.90 7.00
CA LEU A 28 -12.95 1.23 5.89
C LEU A 28 -13.80 0.07 6.41
N LYS A 29 -14.99 -0.13 5.84
CA LYS A 29 -15.92 -1.19 6.25
C LYS A 29 -15.37 -2.55 5.81
N LYS A 30 -15.14 -3.45 6.77
CA LYS A 30 -14.78 -4.85 6.49
C LYS A 30 -16.01 -5.58 5.94
N LEU A 31 -15.95 -6.08 4.71
CA LEU A 31 -17.04 -6.81 4.04
C LEU A 31 -16.85 -8.34 4.05
N ARG A 32 -15.62 -8.80 4.23
CA ARG A 32 -15.26 -10.22 4.30
C ARG A 32 -14.01 -10.42 5.15
N THR A 33 -13.78 -11.65 5.57
CA THR A 33 -12.51 -12.12 6.15
C THR A 33 -11.92 -13.13 5.20
N VAL A 34 -10.62 -13.05 4.95
CA VAL A 34 -9.86 -14.02 4.17
C VAL A 34 -8.68 -14.44 5.04
N ALA A 35 -8.37 -15.73 5.10
CA ALA A 35 -7.22 -16.21 5.85
C ALA A 35 -5.93 -15.72 5.19
N MET A 36 -4.90 -15.38 5.98
CA MET A 36 -3.66 -14.83 5.43
C MET A 36 -2.98 -15.83 4.48
N ASP A 37 -3.00 -17.13 4.81
CA ASP A 37 -2.48 -18.17 3.93
C ASP A 37 -3.16 -18.18 2.55
N ASP A 38 -4.46 -17.87 2.49
CA ASP A 38 -5.18 -17.77 1.22
C ASP A 38 -4.82 -16.48 0.48
N VAL A 39 -4.60 -15.37 1.19
CA VAL A 39 -4.08 -14.14 0.59
C VAL A 39 -2.70 -14.40 -0.05
N ILE A 40 -1.79 -15.07 0.66
CA ILE A 40 -0.46 -15.45 0.17
C ILE A 40 -0.57 -16.34 -1.07
N ARG A 41 -1.45 -17.37 -1.04
CA ARG A 41 -1.69 -18.25 -2.19
C ARG A 41 -2.23 -17.49 -3.40
N ILE A 42 -3.16 -16.55 -3.20
CA ILE A 42 -3.71 -15.71 -4.28
C ILE A 42 -2.65 -14.78 -4.86
N MET A 43 -1.77 -14.24 -4.03
CA MET A 43 -0.66 -13.37 -4.46
C MET A 43 0.41 -14.15 -5.24
N GLY A 44 0.66 -15.41 -4.88
CA GLY A 44 1.49 -16.34 -5.65
C GLY A 44 2.99 -16.07 -5.60
N HIS A 45 3.48 -15.28 -4.64
CA HIS A 45 4.92 -14.95 -4.53
C HIS A 45 5.72 -15.97 -3.73
N ARG A 46 5.10 -16.59 -2.72
CA ARG A 46 5.70 -17.55 -1.78
C ARG A 46 4.65 -18.55 -1.28
N ASN A 47 5.09 -19.65 -0.69
CA ASN A 47 4.17 -20.55 0.02
C ASN A 47 3.85 -20.03 1.43
N PRO A 48 2.63 -20.27 1.97
CA PRO A 48 2.35 -20.00 3.37
C PRO A 48 3.32 -20.74 4.29
N GLY A 49 3.86 -20.05 5.29
CA GLY A 49 4.91 -20.55 6.18
C GLY A 49 6.34 -20.53 5.61
N GLU A 50 6.53 -20.21 4.32
CA GLU A 50 7.86 -19.96 3.77
C GLU A 50 8.42 -18.64 4.29
N GLU A 51 9.70 -18.65 4.70
CA GLU A 51 10.43 -17.45 5.11
C GLU A 51 10.47 -16.39 4.01
N TYR A 52 10.46 -15.12 4.41
CA TYR A 52 10.59 -14.00 3.46
C TYR A 52 11.99 -13.98 2.85
N LYS A 53 12.06 -13.86 1.53
CA LYS A 53 13.33 -13.76 0.80
C LYS A 53 13.82 -12.31 0.77
N SER A 54 15.11 -12.13 1.02
CA SER A 54 15.74 -10.81 1.01
C SER A 54 16.45 -10.48 -0.31
N ILE A 55 16.51 -9.21 -0.67
CA ILE A 55 17.30 -8.67 -1.80
C ILE A 55 18.58 -7.96 -1.35
N HIS A 56 18.69 -7.64 -0.06
CA HIS A 56 19.90 -7.14 0.57
C HIS A 56 19.90 -7.57 2.05
N PRO A 57 21.06 -7.55 2.74
CA PRO A 57 21.12 -7.79 4.17
C PRO A 57 20.24 -6.81 4.96
N PRO A 58 19.81 -7.18 6.18
CA PRO A 58 19.14 -6.25 7.09
C PRO A 58 19.92 -4.94 7.27
N ILE A 59 19.20 -3.83 7.42
CA ILE A 59 19.80 -2.49 7.53
C ILE A 59 20.72 -2.40 8.75
N GLU A 60 20.37 -3.08 9.85
CA GLU A 60 21.17 -3.11 11.09
C GLU A 60 22.53 -3.80 10.92
N GLU A 61 22.66 -4.71 9.96
CA GLU A 61 23.92 -5.38 9.62
C GLU A 61 24.77 -4.55 8.64
N GLY A 62 24.14 -3.58 7.96
CA GLY A 62 24.74 -2.76 6.93
C GLY A 62 25.37 -1.47 7.44
N LYS A 63 26.27 -0.90 6.64
CA LYS A 63 26.68 0.51 6.77
C LYS A 63 25.89 1.32 5.76
N GLU A 64 24.85 2.01 6.23
CA GLU A 64 24.21 3.03 5.40
C GLU A 64 25.15 4.22 5.20
N PRO A 65 25.08 4.92 4.05
CA PRO A 65 25.77 6.18 3.88
C PRO A 65 25.33 7.19 4.94
N ASP A 66 26.26 8.02 5.38
CA ASP A 66 25.93 9.15 6.27
C ASP A 66 25.04 10.15 5.51
N CYS A 67 23.73 10.04 5.75
CA CYS A 67 22.71 10.77 5.03
C CYS A 67 21.65 11.28 6.01
N PRO A 68 21.52 12.61 6.19
CA PRO A 68 20.58 13.17 7.18
C PRO A 68 19.12 12.81 6.88
N ILE A 69 18.77 12.62 5.60
CA ILE A 69 17.41 12.21 5.22
C ILE A 69 17.11 10.77 5.68
N ARG A 70 18.08 9.85 5.59
CA ARG A 70 17.90 8.47 6.05
C ARG A 70 17.72 8.39 7.56
N GLN A 71 18.45 9.22 8.30
CA GLN A 71 18.34 9.31 9.77
C GLN A 71 16.98 9.88 10.22
N LEU A 72 16.34 10.74 9.41
CA LEU A 72 15.03 11.32 9.71
C LEU A 72 13.84 10.40 9.36
N VAL A 73 14.01 9.49 8.40
CA VAL A 73 12.90 8.68 7.85
C VAL A 73 12.99 7.24 8.32
N THR A 74 12.10 6.85 9.23
CA THR A 74 12.04 5.48 9.75
C THR A 74 11.70 4.46 8.63
N PRO A 75 12.47 3.38 8.44
CA PRO A 75 12.13 2.35 7.47
C PRO A 75 10.86 1.60 7.85
N ILE A 76 10.15 1.05 6.85
CA ILE A 76 9.13 0.02 7.08
C ILE A 76 9.81 -1.31 7.42
N GLU A 77 9.14 -2.22 8.11
CA GLU A 77 9.74 -3.49 8.58
C GLU A 77 10.37 -4.28 7.43
N GLY A 78 9.68 -4.39 6.29
CA GLY A 78 10.22 -5.11 5.14
C GLY A 78 11.45 -4.45 4.52
N ALA A 79 11.62 -3.12 4.66
CA ALA A 79 12.84 -2.45 4.24
C ALA A 79 13.98 -2.71 5.23
N ALA A 80 13.70 -2.66 6.54
CA ALA A 80 14.67 -2.93 7.60
C ALA A 80 15.26 -4.35 7.50
N LYS A 81 14.43 -5.34 7.14
CA LYS A 81 14.84 -6.75 6.98
C LYS A 81 15.31 -7.12 5.57
N GLY A 82 15.26 -6.15 4.65
CA GLY A 82 15.74 -6.31 3.29
C GLY A 82 14.89 -7.19 2.38
N ASP A 83 13.60 -7.36 2.68
CA ASP A 83 12.67 -8.16 1.87
C ASP A 83 12.67 -7.75 0.40
N ARG A 84 12.50 -8.71 -0.50
CA ARG A 84 12.24 -8.41 -1.91
C ARG A 84 10.99 -7.55 -2.10
N VAL A 85 10.97 -6.79 -3.20
CA VAL A 85 9.79 -6.05 -3.64
C VAL A 85 8.89 -6.99 -4.45
N ARG A 86 7.59 -6.97 -4.15
CA ARG A 86 6.53 -7.73 -4.81
C ARG A 86 5.32 -6.83 -5.04
N TYR A 87 4.30 -7.37 -5.71
CA TYR A 87 3.16 -6.57 -6.16
C TYR A 87 1.82 -7.25 -5.91
N ILE A 88 0.76 -6.44 -5.85
CA ILE A 88 -0.61 -6.87 -6.09
C ILE A 88 -1.26 -5.91 -7.09
N GLN A 89 -2.08 -6.46 -7.97
CA GLN A 89 -2.70 -5.70 -9.05
C GLN A 89 -4.19 -5.99 -9.14
N PHE A 90 -4.98 -4.94 -9.31
CA PHE A 90 -6.44 -5.03 -9.44
C PHE A 90 -6.91 -4.47 -10.77
N THR A 91 -7.96 -5.07 -11.33
CA THR A 91 -8.76 -4.49 -12.41
C THR A 91 -10.11 -4.10 -11.83
N ASP A 92 -10.50 -2.85 -12.03
CA ASP A 92 -11.76 -2.31 -11.53
C ASP A 92 -12.73 -2.11 -12.71
N SER A 93 -13.87 -2.78 -12.68
CA SER A 93 -14.90 -2.63 -13.70
C SER A 93 -15.40 -1.18 -13.78
N VAL A 94 -15.55 -0.66 -15.00
CA VAL A 94 -16.20 0.64 -15.25
C VAL A 94 -17.69 0.62 -14.87
N PHE A 95 -18.28 -0.58 -14.75
CA PHE A 95 -19.64 -0.78 -14.27
C PHE A 95 -19.68 -0.80 -12.75
N PHE A 96 -19.50 0.38 -12.16
CA PHE A 96 -19.73 0.66 -10.73
C PHE A 96 -18.87 -0.15 -9.75
N ALA A 97 -17.61 -0.46 -10.09
CA ALA A 97 -16.65 -0.89 -9.08
C ALA A 97 -16.57 0.14 -7.93
N PRO A 98 -16.36 -0.31 -6.68
CA PRO A 98 -16.41 0.57 -5.51
C PRO A 98 -15.32 1.65 -5.50
N ILE A 99 -14.22 1.42 -6.22
CA ILE A 99 -13.10 2.37 -6.33
C ILE A 99 -12.54 2.28 -7.76
N SER A 100 -11.97 3.38 -8.25
CA SER A 100 -11.31 3.44 -9.56
C SER A 100 -9.78 3.50 -9.42
N PRO A 101 -9.01 3.28 -10.50
CA PRO A 101 -7.54 3.25 -10.45
C PRO A 101 -6.90 4.47 -9.79
N TYR A 102 -7.26 5.69 -10.20
CA TYR A 102 -6.72 6.92 -9.59
C TYR A 102 -7.07 7.06 -8.11
N GLN A 103 -8.29 6.65 -7.73
CA GLN A 103 -8.72 6.72 -6.33
C GLN A 103 -7.95 5.72 -5.46
N ARG A 104 -7.54 4.57 -5.99
CA ARG A 104 -6.63 3.65 -5.31
C ARG A 104 -5.29 4.31 -5.03
N ALA A 105 -4.63 4.89 -6.04
CA ALA A 105 -3.35 5.58 -5.86
C ALA A 105 -3.40 6.67 -4.77
N TRP A 106 -4.44 7.52 -4.81
CA TRP A 106 -4.60 8.59 -3.82
C TRP A 106 -4.84 8.06 -2.41
N MET A 107 -5.63 6.99 -2.29
CA MET A 107 -5.84 6.30 -1.02
C MET A 107 -4.53 5.71 -0.50
N TYR A 108 -3.78 5.01 -1.36
CA TYR A 108 -2.53 4.36 -0.98
C TYR A 108 -1.52 5.37 -0.43
N LEU A 109 -1.25 6.43 -1.20
CA LEU A 109 -0.31 7.49 -0.81
C LEU A 109 -0.78 8.31 0.41
N SER A 110 -2.07 8.28 0.74
CA SER A 110 -2.59 8.95 1.93
C SER A 110 -2.58 8.09 3.19
N ARG A 111 -2.49 6.76 3.06
CA ARG A 111 -2.68 5.81 4.17
C ARG A 111 -1.46 4.94 4.48
N TYR A 112 -0.65 4.60 3.49
CA TYR A 112 0.44 3.64 3.62
C TYR A 112 1.80 4.31 3.43
N ARG A 113 2.85 3.66 3.94
CA ARG A 113 4.24 4.14 3.88
C ARG A 113 5.07 3.22 2.99
N GLY A 114 6.05 3.79 2.28
CA GLY A 114 7.05 3.02 1.54
C GLY A 114 6.47 2.18 0.39
N LEU A 115 5.59 2.79 -0.41
CA LEU A 115 4.93 2.14 -1.55
C LEU A 115 5.30 2.80 -2.87
N ASP A 116 5.21 2.01 -3.93
CA ASP A 116 5.17 2.45 -5.32
C ASP A 116 3.83 2.04 -5.95
N THR A 117 3.20 2.91 -6.74
CA THR A 117 1.88 2.61 -7.34
C THR A 117 1.73 3.16 -8.75
N GLY A 118 1.33 2.27 -9.67
CA GLY A 118 1.11 2.58 -11.07
C GLY A 118 -0.38 2.62 -11.41
N THR A 119 -0.80 3.68 -12.10
CA THR A 119 -2.21 3.91 -12.47
C THR A 119 -2.44 3.82 -13.96
N LEU A 120 -3.27 2.86 -14.40
CA LEU A 120 -3.63 2.64 -15.79
C LEU A 120 -5.15 2.51 -15.94
N SER A 121 -5.64 2.57 -17.17
CA SER A 121 -7.08 2.42 -17.46
C SER A 121 -7.63 1.04 -17.06
N GLY A 122 -6.91 -0.04 -17.40
CA GLY A 122 -7.35 -1.42 -17.18
C GLY A 122 -6.82 -2.09 -15.91
N ARG A 123 -5.91 -1.43 -15.17
CA ARG A 123 -5.28 -2.02 -13.97
C ARG A 123 -4.68 -0.96 -13.04
N GLN A 124 -4.67 -1.28 -11.74
CA GLN A 124 -3.92 -0.56 -10.72
C GLN A 124 -2.96 -1.50 -10.03
N ILE A 125 -1.67 -1.16 -10.00
CA ILE A 125 -0.64 -1.93 -9.30
C ILE A 125 -0.12 -1.17 -8.07
N ILE A 126 0.26 -1.93 -7.05
CA ILE A 126 1.08 -1.43 -5.94
C ILE A 126 2.25 -2.40 -5.74
N GLU A 127 3.46 -1.85 -5.67
CA GLU A 127 4.70 -2.57 -5.40
C GLU A 127 5.27 -2.14 -4.05
N MET A 128 5.56 -3.10 -3.18
CA MET A 128 6.05 -2.87 -1.82
C MET A 128 6.98 -4.01 -1.37
N ARG A 129 7.71 -3.78 -0.27
CA ARG A 129 8.43 -4.85 0.43
C ARG A 129 7.47 -5.96 0.83
N GLU A 130 7.79 -7.21 0.52
CA GLU A 130 6.85 -8.34 0.52
C GLU A 130 6.02 -8.47 1.81
N ARG A 131 6.64 -8.45 3.00
CA ARG A 131 5.85 -8.53 4.25
C ARG A 131 4.93 -7.34 4.48
N THR A 132 5.31 -6.16 4.02
CA THR A 132 4.51 -4.94 4.15
C THR A 132 3.39 -4.89 3.10
N LEU A 133 3.54 -5.62 1.99
CA LEU A 133 2.48 -5.77 1.00
C LEU A 133 1.34 -6.67 1.51
N GLU A 134 1.67 -7.67 2.32
CA GLU A 134 0.72 -8.66 2.85
C GLU A 134 -0.15 -8.14 4.02
N VAL A 135 0.26 -7.05 4.68
CA VAL A 135 -0.31 -6.55 5.95
C VAL A 135 -0.78 -5.10 5.83
#